data_AF-A0A8F3ER21-F1
#
_entry.id   AF-A0A8F3ER21-F1
#
_cell.length_a   1.000
_cell.length_b   1.000
_cell.length_c   1.000
_cell.angle_alpha   90.00
_cell.angle_beta   90.00
_cell.angle_gamma   90.00
#
_symmetry.space_group_name_H-M   'P 1'
#
loop_
_entity.id
_entity.type
_entity.pdbx_description
1 polymer ?
#
loop_
_entity_poly.entity_id
_entity_poly.type
_entity_poly.pdbx_seq_one_letter_code
_entity_poly.pdbx_strand_id
1 'polypeptide(L)'
;MYQEYREKEAAAEAARLRLAKEMADKQAIQIAPPWQHLPEIKPFIDKCIDKWDALPLSIAGWRFDLAECSTSGNDGLLRTSYKELSGVTVEDFSTRIREIFQGTTTATFVLPEGSAGGFSLPVSFDVSPDPITPDTLPQATDIQERLTTFAQKMRLKLTWQEIENTKTDEEGRPIILPWNEYELMIQTSTPPSILFANFHEPAVRFQYAGIKLEEGRLNYEIKGAFYVKNN
;
A
#
# COMPACT_ATOMS: atom_id res chain seq x y z
N MET A 1 -38.34 -17.32 -42.11
CA MET A 1 -37.40 -18.45 -41.90
C MET A 1 -35.96 -18.01 -41.61
N TYR A 2 -35.13 -17.55 -42.57
CA TYR A 2 -33.72 -17.17 -42.29
C TYR A 2 -33.52 -16.04 -41.26
N GLN A 3 -34.42 -15.04 -41.25
CA GLN A 3 -34.38 -13.96 -40.25
C GLN A 3 -34.75 -14.44 -38.84
N GLU A 4 -35.78 -15.28 -38.71
CA GLU A 4 -36.18 -15.87 -37.43
C GLU A 4 -35.09 -16.77 -36.82
N TYR A 5 -34.31 -17.47 -37.65
CA TYR A 5 -33.17 -18.26 -37.16
C TYR A 5 -32.07 -17.36 -36.58
N ARG A 6 -31.71 -16.26 -37.25
CA ARG A 6 -30.72 -15.30 -36.72
C ARG A 6 -31.19 -14.59 -35.46
N GLU A 7 -32.48 -14.27 -35.36
CA GLU A 7 -33.04 -13.66 -34.15
C GLU A 7 -33.01 -14.63 -32.96
N LYS A 8 -33.30 -15.92 -33.19
CA LYS A 8 -33.19 -16.95 -32.15
C LYS A 8 -31.76 -17.20 -31.71
N GLU A 9 -30.79 -17.20 -32.62
CA GLU A 9 -29.36 -17.34 -32.29
C GLU A 9 -28.87 -16.13 -31.50
N ALA A 10 -29.18 -14.91 -31.93
CA ALA A 10 -28.82 -13.69 -31.21
C ALA A 10 -29.46 -13.64 -29.80
N ALA A 11 -30.71 -14.08 -29.66
CA ALA A 11 -31.38 -14.16 -28.36
C ALA A 11 -30.75 -15.22 -27.44
N ALA A 12 -30.36 -16.38 -27.99
CA ALA A 12 -29.68 -17.44 -27.24
C ALA A 12 -28.27 -17.03 -26.80
N GLU A 13 -27.53 -16.31 -27.66
CA GLU A 13 -26.22 -15.75 -27.34
C GLU A 13 -26.33 -14.65 -26.27
N ALA A 14 -27.29 -13.73 -26.41
CA ALA A 14 -27.56 -12.71 -25.40
C ALA A 14 -27.97 -13.32 -24.04
N ALA A 15 -28.76 -14.40 -24.05
CA ALA A 15 -29.14 -15.13 -22.83
C ALA A 15 -27.93 -15.82 -22.17
N ARG A 16 -27.02 -16.41 -22.96
CA ARG A 16 -25.77 -16.99 -22.46
C ARG A 16 -24.85 -15.94 -21.87
N LEU A 17 -24.70 -14.78 -22.54
CA LEU A 17 -23.91 -13.66 -22.04
C LEU A 17 -24.48 -13.10 -20.75
N ARG A 18 -25.81 -12.99 -20.63
CA ARG A 18 -26.49 -12.59 -19.38
C ARG A 18 -26.24 -13.57 -18.25
N LEU A 19 -26.42 -14.88 -18.49
CA LEU A 19 -26.18 -15.90 -17.48
C LEU A 19 -24.70 -15.94 -17.07
N ALA A 20 -23.78 -15.80 -18.02
CA ALA A 20 -22.35 -15.70 -17.74
C ALA A 20 -22.03 -14.47 -16.87
N LYS A 21 -22.64 -13.31 -17.18
CA LYS A 21 -22.51 -12.10 -16.36
C LYS A 21 -23.06 -12.31 -14.94
N GLU A 22 -24.27 -12.87 -14.80
CA GLU A 22 -24.87 -13.14 -13.49
C GLU A 22 -24.05 -14.13 -12.65
N MET A 23 -23.43 -15.14 -13.28
CA MET A 23 -22.55 -16.09 -12.60
C MET A 23 -21.22 -15.44 -12.20
N ALA A 24 -20.64 -14.61 -13.07
CA ALA A 24 -19.44 -13.84 -12.78
C ALA A 24 -19.69 -12.83 -11.65
N ASP A 25 -20.84 -12.13 -11.66
CA ASP A 25 -21.25 -11.22 -10.60
C ASP A 25 -21.38 -11.97 -9.26
N LYS A 26 -21.98 -13.17 -9.25
CA LYS A 26 -22.08 -14.02 -8.04
C LYS A 26 -20.73 -14.50 -7.52
N GLN A 27 -19.79 -14.83 -8.40
CA GLN A 27 -18.43 -15.22 -8.00
C GLN A 27 -17.62 -14.02 -7.51
N ALA A 28 -17.78 -12.85 -8.14
CA ALA A 28 -17.12 -11.61 -7.75
C ALA A 28 -17.56 -11.14 -6.35
N ILE A 29 -18.82 -11.37 -5.96
CA ILE A 29 -19.33 -11.13 -4.60
C ILE A 29 -18.59 -11.96 -3.54
N GLN A 30 -18.02 -13.12 -3.90
CA GLN A 30 -17.25 -13.94 -2.96
C GLN A 30 -15.81 -13.42 -2.75
N ILE A 31 -15.31 -12.56 -3.64
CA ILE A 31 -13.98 -11.97 -3.47
C ILE A 31 -14.10 -10.82 -2.46
N ALA A 32 -13.52 -11.03 -1.28
CA ALA A 32 -13.49 -10.01 -0.24
C ALA A 32 -12.75 -8.75 -0.74
N PRO A 33 -13.33 -7.55 -0.60
CA PRO A 33 -12.67 -6.32 -0.99
C PRO A 33 -11.37 -6.10 -0.18
N PRO A 34 -10.24 -5.78 -0.84
CA PRO A 34 -8.93 -5.74 -0.18
C PRO A 34 -8.87 -4.70 0.95
N TRP A 35 -9.57 -3.57 0.80
CA TRP A 35 -9.56 -2.49 1.79
C TRP A 35 -10.24 -2.83 3.12
N GLN A 36 -11.02 -3.92 3.20
CA GLN A 36 -11.63 -4.38 4.44
C GLN A 36 -10.61 -4.91 5.45
N HIS A 37 -9.43 -5.32 4.97
CA HIS A 37 -8.36 -5.83 5.82
C HIS A 37 -7.20 -4.86 5.94
N LEU A 38 -7.28 -3.68 5.32
CA LEU A 38 -6.20 -2.71 5.35
C LEU A 38 -6.55 -1.54 6.26
N PRO A 39 -5.57 -0.99 7.01
CA PRO A 39 -5.79 0.19 7.83
C PRO A 39 -6.16 1.40 6.97
N GLU A 40 -7.02 2.26 7.52
CA GLU A 40 -7.25 3.58 6.93
C GLU A 40 -5.98 4.43 6.98
N ILE A 41 -5.98 5.54 6.21
CA ILE A 41 -4.81 6.42 6.06
C ILE A 41 -4.18 6.80 7.41
N LYS A 42 -4.98 7.33 8.35
CA LYS A 42 -4.45 7.85 9.60
C LYS A 42 -3.87 6.74 10.50
N PRO A 43 -4.59 5.63 10.79
CA PRO A 43 -4.02 4.50 11.53
C PRO A 43 -2.73 3.94 10.91
N PHE A 44 -2.65 3.86 9.57
CA PHE A 44 -1.44 3.42 8.89
C PHE A 44 -0.26 4.37 9.13
N ILE A 45 -0.47 5.66 8.85
CA ILE A 45 0.59 6.68 8.96
C ILE A 45 1.07 6.82 10.41
N ASP A 46 0.15 6.87 11.38
CA ASP A 46 0.51 7.02 12.80
C ASP A 46 1.42 5.88 13.27
N LYS A 47 1.05 4.62 12.99
CA LYS A 47 1.84 3.46 13.43
C LYS A 47 3.22 3.39 12.77
N CYS A 48 3.33 3.80 11.51
CA CYS A 48 4.63 3.88 10.84
C CYS A 48 5.52 4.97 11.45
N ILE A 49 4.94 6.13 11.76
CA ILE A 49 5.68 7.26 12.34
C ILE A 49 6.13 6.96 13.77
N ASP A 50 5.30 6.33 14.60
CA ASP A 50 5.68 5.90 15.95
C ASP A 50 6.96 5.04 15.93
N LYS A 51 7.11 4.20 14.89
CA LYS A 51 8.30 3.36 14.72
C LYS A 51 9.48 4.14 14.16
N TRP A 52 9.27 5.05 13.22
CA TRP A 52 10.32 5.92 12.67
C TRP A 52 10.92 6.85 13.72
N ASP A 53 10.09 7.47 14.55
CA ASP A 53 10.53 8.41 15.59
C ASP A 53 11.38 7.73 16.66
N ALA A 54 11.25 6.41 16.82
CA ALA A 54 12.09 5.61 17.69
C ALA A 54 13.46 5.21 17.08
N LEU A 55 13.70 5.47 15.79
CA LEU A 55 14.94 5.10 15.11
C LEU A 55 16.06 6.12 15.38
N PRO A 56 17.22 5.70 15.89
CA PRO A 56 18.38 6.59 16.00
C PRO A 56 18.93 6.97 14.62
N LEU A 57 19.30 8.23 14.41
CA LEU A 57 19.98 8.65 13.18
C LEU A 57 21.40 8.04 13.03
N SER A 58 21.98 7.55 14.13
CA SER A 58 23.23 6.79 14.11
C SER A 58 23.25 5.71 15.19
N ILE A 59 23.84 4.57 14.87
CA ILE A 59 24.01 3.42 15.76
C ILE A 59 25.45 2.94 15.63
N ALA A 60 26.25 3.04 16.70
CA ALA A 60 27.66 2.63 16.70
C ALA A 60 28.48 3.18 15.51
N GLY A 61 28.22 4.44 15.13
CA GLY A 61 28.87 5.10 13.99
C GLY A 61 28.39 4.66 12.61
N TRP A 62 27.36 3.82 12.52
CA TRP A 62 26.60 3.64 11.29
C TRP A 62 25.55 4.74 11.18
N ARG A 63 25.35 5.27 9.98
CA ARG A 63 24.39 6.35 9.70
C ARG A 63 23.11 5.78 9.12
N PHE A 64 21.96 6.28 9.58
CA PHE A 64 20.67 5.99 8.97
C PHE A 64 20.68 6.29 7.46
N ASP A 65 20.10 5.39 6.66
CA ASP A 65 19.97 5.53 5.20
C ASP A 65 18.49 5.60 4.79
N LEU A 66 17.70 4.58 5.16
CA LEU A 66 16.27 4.54 4.90
C LEU A 66 15.52 3.66 5.90
N ALA A 67 14.21 3.85 5.97
CA ALA A 67 13.30 2.93 6.62
C ALA A 67 11.99 2.80 5.83
N GLU A 68 11.45 1.59 5.79
CA GLU A 68 10.27 1.21 5.00
C GLU A 68 9.29 0.49 5.90
N CYS A 69 8.13 1.09 6.10
CA CYS A 69 7.02 0.52 6.82
C CYS A 69 6.01 -0.03 5.82
N SER A 70 5.68 -1.31 5.93
CA SER A 70 4.65 -1.94 5.10
C SER A 70 3.64 -2.72 5.93
N THR A 71 2.44 -2.88 5.36
CA THR A 71 1.36 -3.68 5.96
C THR A 71 0.98 -4.87 5.07
N SER A 72 0.62 -5.97 5.73
CA SER A 72 -0.15 -7.09 5.19
C SER A 72 -1.31 -7.35 6.15
N GLY A 73 -2.37 -6.58 6.00
CA GLY A 73 -3.54 -6.69 6.87
C GLY A 73 -3.39 -5.88 8.17
N ASN A 74 -3.55 -6.58 9.30
CA ASN A 74 -3.32 -6.01 10.64
C ASN A 74 -1.84 -6.07 11.05
N ASP A 75 -1.04 -6.87 10.35
CA ASP A 75 0.37 -7.08 10.64
C ASP A 75 1.25 -6.30 9.66
N GLY A 76 2.41 -5.88 10.15
CA GLY A 76 3.31 -5.02 9.42
C GLY A 76 4.76 -5.22 9.80
N LEU A 77 5.62 -4.68 8.96
CA LEU A 77 7.05 -4.72 9.17
C LEU A 77 7.65 -3.37 8.84
N LEU A 78 8.41 -2.84 9.78
CA LEU A 78 9.35 -1.76 9.52
C LEU A 78 10.71 -2.38 9.21
N ARG A 79 11.23 -2.17 8.01
CA ARG A 79 12.60 -2.51 7.61
C ARG A 79 13.46 -1.27 7.62
N THR A 80 14.68 -1.37 8.15
CA THR A 80 15.61 -0.24 8.20
C THR A 80 16.90 -0.56 7.47
N SER A 81 17.57 0.45 6.94
CA SER A 81 18.93 0.37 6.41
C SER A 81 19.79 1.47 7.01
N TYR A 82 21.02 1.10 7.32
CA TYR A 82 22.10 1.95 7.80
C TYR A 82 23.34 1.67 6.97
N LYS A 83 24.15 2.70 6.78
CA LYS A 83 25.44 2.63 6.09
C LYS A 83 26.58 2.86 7.08
N GLU A 84 27.63 2.07 6.92
CA GLU A 84 28.87 2.22 7.67
C GLU A 84 29.47 3.62 7.45
N LEU A 85 29.98 4.24 8.52
CA LEU A 85 30.93 5.35 8.42
C LEU A 85 32.32 4.82 8.76
N SER A 86 33.38 5.41 8.20
CA SER A 86 34.74 4.87 8.29
C SER A 86 35.18 4.49 9.72
N GLY A 87 35.65 3.25 9.88
CA GLY A 87 36.35 2.79 11.08
C GLY A 87 35.46 2.12 12.13
N VAL A 88 34.27 1.66 11.75
CA VAL A 88 33.35 0.91 12.62
C VAL A 88 33.19 -0.52 12.11
N THR A 89 32.66 -1.42 12.95
CA THR A 89 32.51 -2.84 12.58
C THR A 89 31.04 -3.28 12.53
N VAL A 90 30.79 -4.37 11.82
CA VAL A 90 29.49 -5.07 11.83
C VAL A 90 29.14 -5.62 13.22
N GLU A 91 30.15 -5.99 14.01
CA GLU A 91 29.97 -6.54 15.37
C GLU A 91 29.48 -5.47 16.34
N ASP A 92 30.07 -4.27 16.30
CA ASP A 92 29.64 -3.14 17.12
C ASP A 92 28.19 -2.75 16.81
N PHE A 93 27.83 -2.68 15.53
CA PHE A 93 26.46 -2.40 15.09
C PHE A 93 25.47 -3.47 15.56
N SER A 94 25.80 -4.75 15.37
CA SER A 94 24.98 -5.88 15.79
C SER A 94 24.78 -5.90 17.31
N THR A 95 25.84 -5.65 18.08
CA THR A 95 25.79 -5.57 19.54
C THR A 95 24.92 -4.40 19.99
N ARG A 96 25.10 -3.22 19.39
CA ARG A 96 24.33 -2.04 19.77
C ARG A 96 22.84 -2.17 19.45
N ILE A 97 22.48 -2.82 18.35
CA ILE A 97 21.07 -3.13 18.04
C ILE A 97 20.46 -4.03 19.11
N ARG A 98 21.17 -5.10 19.52
CA ARG A 98 20.69 -5.97 20.60
C ARG A 98 20.48 -5.22 21.91
N GLU A 99 21.35 -4.26 22.24
CA GLU A 99 21.19 -3.43 23.44
C GLU A 99 19.97 -2.50 23.36
N ILE A 100 19.84 -1.73 22.26
CA ILE A 100 18.76 -0.75 22.08
C ILE A 100 17.39 -1.43 22.12
N PHE A 101 17.28 -2.58 21.44
CA PHE A 101 16.02 -3.32 21.31
C PHE A 101 15.91 -4.50 22.28
N GLN A 102 16.75 -4.54 23.32
CA GLN A 102 16.69 -5.52 24.42
C GLN A 102 16.64 -6.97 23.94
N GLY A 103 17.40 -7.28 22.88
CA GLY A 103 17.49 -8.61 22.28
C GLY A 103 16.29 -9.05 21.44
N THR A 104 15.28 -8.19 21.23
CA THR A 104 14.05 -8.55 20.48
C THR A 104 14.25 -8.54 18.96
N THR A 105 15.33 -7.94 18.46
CA THR A 105 15.68 -7.92 17.04
C THR A 105 17.17 -8.15 16.82
N THR A 106 17.51 -8.63 15.63
CA THR A 106 18.87 -8.86 15.17
C THR A 106 19.18 -8.03 13.93
N ALA A 107 20.46 -7.71 13.74
CA ALA A 107 20.93 -7.01 12.57
C ALA A 107 21.13 -7.98 11.39
N THR A 108 20.83 -7.52 10.18
CA THR A 108 21.17 -8.17 8.91
C THR A 108 22.15 -7.31 8.13
N PHE A 109 22.99 -7.92 7.30
CA PHE A 109 24.05 -7.23 6.58
C PHE A 109 24.08 -7.64 5.12
N VAL A 110 24.45 -6.71 4.25
CA VAL A 110 24.80 -6.99 2.86
C VAL A 110 26.25 -7.47 2.84
N LEU A 111 26.46 -8.72 2.44
CA LEU A 111 27.76 -9.38 2.41
C LEU A 111 28.16 -9.71 0.96
N PRO A 112 29.48 -9.70 0.64
CA PRO A 112 30.61 -9.62 1.57
C PRO A 112 31.05 -8.20 1.96
N GLU A 113 30.48 -7.15 1.37
CA GLU A 113 30.97 -5.78 1.52
C GLU A 113 30.86 -5.27 2.97
N GLY A 114 29.80 -5.68 3.68
CA GLY A 114 29.60 -5.33 5.09
C GLY A 114 29.45 -3.83 5.37
N SER A 115 29.23 -3.00 4.33
CA SER A 115 29.11 -1.54 4.43
C SER A 115 27.67 -1.05 4.54
N ALA A 116 26.70 -1.96 4.40
CA ALA A 116 25.28 -1.70 4.57
C ALA A 116 24.62 -2.83 5.39
N GLY A 117 23.70 -2.45 6.25
CA GLY A 117 23.03 -3.36 7.17
C GLY A 117 21.76 -2.75 7.75
N GLY A 118 20.96 -3.56 8.42
CA GLY A 118 19.64 -3.17 8.82
C GLY A 118 19.07 -4.06 9.91
N PHE A 119 17.83 -3.82 10.27
CA PHE A 119 17.04 -4.68 11.15
C PHE A 119 15.57 -4.52 10.79
N SER A 120 14.70 -5.29 11.44
CA SER A 120 13.26 -5.19 11.20
C SER A 120 12.49 -5.19 12.51
N LEU A 121 11.49 -4.33 12.60
CA LEU A 121 10.61 -4.22 13.77
C LEU A 121 9.17 -4.56 13.36
N PRO A 122 8.44 -5.37 14.13
CA PRO A 122 7.04 -5.61 13.87
C PRO A 122 6.22 -4.34 14.10
N VAL A 123 5.19 -4.17 13.28
CA VAL A 123 4.20 -3.09 13.38
C VAL A 123 2.82 -3.74 13.39
N SER A 124 1.94 -3.27 14.27
CA SER A 124 0.56 -3.72 14.32
C SER A 124 -0.35 -2.56 13.99
N PHE A 125 -1.27 -2.79 13.06
CA PHE A 125 -2.19 -1.79 12.55
C PHE A 125 -3.61 -2.05 13.03
N ASP A 126 -4.31 -0.95 13.29
CA ASP A 126 -5.72 -0.98 13.64
C ASP A 126 -6.53 -0.87 12.34
N VAL A 127 -7.34 -1.88 12.06
CA VAL A 127 -8.27 -1.89 10.91
C VAL A 127 -9.64 -1.43 11.36
N SER A 128 -10.30 -0.66 10.49
CA SER A 128 -11.63 -0.10 10.78
C SER A 128 -12.65 -1.23 11.01
N PRO A 129 -13.44 -1.19 12.10
CA PRO A 129 -14.47 -2.20 12.34
C PRO A 129 -15.62 -2.10 11.33
N ASP A 130 -15.82 -0.92 10.73
CA ASP A 130 -16.90 -0.61 9.79
C ASP A 130 -16.32 -0.12 8.45
N PRO A 131 -15.64 -1.00 7.68
CA PRO A 131 -15.08 -0.61 6.39
C PRO A 131 -16.20 -0.28 5.39
N ILE A 132 -15.94 0.70 4.51
CA ILE A 132 -16.86 1.02 3.41
C ILE A 132 -17.14 -0.21 2.53
N THR A 133 -18.36 -0.32 2.01
CA THR A 133 -18.76 -1.41 1.12
C THR A 133 -18.55 -1.02 -0.34
N PRO A 134 -18.41 -1.99 -1.27
CA PRO A 134 -18.29 -1.71 -2.70
C PRO A 134 -19.37 -0.76 -3.25
N ASP A 135 -20.62 -0.88 -2.76
CA ASP A 135 -21.75 -0.04 -3.19
C ASP A 135 -21.62 1.44 -2.78
N THR A 136 -20.82 1.71 -1.74
CA THR A 136 -20.56 3.05 -1.21
C THR A 136 -19.29 3.69 -1.76
N LEU A 137 -18.57 2.99 -2.65
CA LEU A 137 -17.37 3.54 -3.27
C LEU A 137 -17.71 4.79 -4.12
N PRO A 138 -16.81 5.79 -4.12
CA PRO A 138 -16.98 6.97 -4.95
C PRO A 138 -16.82 6.64 -6.43
N GLN A 139 -17.29 7.55 -7.28
CA GLN A 139 -16.97 7.52 -8.70
C GLN A 139 -15.50 7.87 -8.93
N ALA A 140 -14.93 7.35 -10.03
CA ALA A 140 -13.52 7.56 -10.36
C ALA A 140 -13.16 9.05 -10.46
N THR A 141 -14.02 9.85 -11.09
CA THR A 141 -13.84 11.29 -11.24
C THR A 141 -13.76 12.00 -9.89
N ASP A 142 -14.64 11.65 -8.95
CA ASP A 142 -14.74 12.35 -7.67
C ASP A 142 -13.48 12.18 -6.83
N ILE A 143 -12.93 10.96 -6.79
CA ILE A 143 -11.70 10.69 -6.03
C ILE A 143 -10.46 11.25 -6.72
N GLN A 144 -10.41 11.17 -8.06
CA GLN A 144 -9.30 11.73 -8.83
C GLN A 144 -9.24 13.25 -8.68
N GLU A 145 -10.38 13.95 -8.68
CA GLU A 145 -10.45 15.39 -8.41
C GLU A 145 -9.99 15.73 -7.00
N ARG A 146 -10.42 14.98 -5.97
CA ARG A 146 -9.99 15.18 -4.58
C ARG A 146 -8.50 14.95 -4.39
N LEU A 147 -7.95 13.84 -4.92
CA LEU A 147 -6.53 13.53 -4.85
C LEU A 147 -5.67 14.54 -5.61
N THR A 148 -6.12 14.98 -6.80
CA THR A 148 -5.46 16.03 -7.58
C THR A 148 -5.44 17.35 -6.82
N THR A 149 -6.59 17.75 -6.27
CA THR A 149 -6.70 18.99 -5.47
C THR A 149 -5.80 18.92 -4.24
N PHE A 150 -5.74 17.78 -3.57
CA PHE A 150 -4.85 17.55 -2.44
C PHE A 150 -3.38 17.68 -2.84
N ALA A 151 -2.97 17.01 -3.92
CA ALA A 151 -1.61 17.10 -4.44
C ALA A 151 -1.23 18.53 -4.83
N GLN A 152 -2.13 19.28 -5.46
CA GLN A 152 -1.90 20.68 -5.82
C GLN A 152 -1.73 21.58 -4.58
N LYS A 153 -2.61 21.45 -3.59
CA LYS A 153 -2.54 22.23 -2.34
C LYS A 153 -1.24 21.99 -1.58
N MET A 154 -0.81 20.74 -1.53
CA MET A 154 0.36 20.31 -0.77
C MET A 154 1.65 20.25 -1.62
N ARG A 155 1.57 20.60 -2.91
CA ARG A 155 2.68 20.57 -3.89
C ARG A 155 3.37 19.21 -3.98
N LEU A 156 2.58 18.14 -4.03
CA LEU A 156 3.05 16.76 -4.07
C LEU A 156 3.29 16.30 -5.50
N LYS A 157 4.27 15.41 -5.67
CA LYS A 157 4.34 14.56 -6.85
C LYS A 157 3.48 13.32 -6.58
N LEU A 158 2.32 13.28 -7.21
CA LEU A 158 1.34 12.21 -7.05
C LEU A 158 1.05 11.59 -8.43
N THR A 159 1.12 10.27 -8.52
CA THR A 159 0.82 9.50 -9.73
C THR A 159 -0.11 8.36 -9.40
N TRP A 160 -0.96 7.97 -10.35
CA TRP A 160 -1.76 6.76 -10.24
C TRP A 160 -1.84 6.01 -11.57
N GLN A 161 -2.12 4.72 -11.49
CA GLN A 161 -2.30 3.85 -12.64
C GLN A 161 -3.45 2.86 -12.37
N GLU A 162 -4.33 2.69 -13.36
CA GLU A 162 -5.41 1.70 -13.27
C GLU A 162 -4.86 0.28 -13.31
N ILE A 163 -5.36 -0.56 -12.40
CA ILE A 163 -5.07 -1.99 -12.35
C ILE A 163 -6.23 -2.72 -13.03
N GLU A 164 -5.89 -3.76 -13.81
CA GLU A 164 -6.89 -4.60 -14.46
C GLU A 164 -7.87 -5.18 -13.42
N ASN A 165 -9.16 -4.89 -13.61
CA ASN A 165 -10.23 -5.30 -12.70
C ASN A 165 -10.70 -6.74 -12.96
N THR A 166 -10.00 -7.49 -13.81
CA THR A 166 -10.32 -8.87 -14.14
C THR A 166 -9.36 -9.81 -13.40
N LYS A 167 -9.93 -10.77 -12.68
CA LYS A 167 -9.20 -11.89 -12.07
C LYS A 167 -9.59 -13.19 -12.75
N THR A 168 -8.85 -14.26 -12.49
CA THR A 168 -9.17 -15.58 -13.01
C THR A 168 -9.60 -16.49 -11.85
N ASP A 169 -10.67 -17.26 -12.04
CA ASP A 169 -11.07 -18.30 -11.09
C ASP A 169 -10.18 -19.55 -11.16
N GLU A 170 -10.44 -20.54 -10.29
CA GLU A 170 -9.68 -21.80 -10.26
C GLU A 170 -9.79 -22.59 -11.58
N GLU A 171 -10.84 -22.37 -12.37
CA GLU A 171 -11.08 -23.01 -13.65
C GLU A 171 -10.59 -22.21 -14.88
N GLY A 172 -9.92 -21.07 -14.67
CA GLY A 172 -9.38 -20.26 -15.76
C GLY A 172 -10.36 -19.25 -16.36
N ARG A 173 -11.54 -19.03 -15.77
CA ARG A 173 -12.55 -18.09 -16.27
C ARG A 173 -12.34 -16.68 -15.72
N PRO A 174 -12.55 -15.63 -16.53
CA PRO A 174 -12.42 -14.26 -16.07
C PRO A 174 -13.58 -13.87 -15.15
N ILE A 175 -13.25 -13.32 -13.99
CA ILE A 175 -14.14 -12.67 -13.02
C ILE A 175 -13.86 -11.18 -13.05
N ILE A 176 -14.87 -10.39 -13.38
CA ILE A 176 -14.80 -8.92 -13.29
C ILE A 176 -15.13 -8.52 -11.86
N LEU A 177 -14.25 -7.75 -11.21
CA LEU A 177 -14.44 -7.28 -9.85
C LEU A 177 -15.53 -6.19 -9.79
N PRO A 178 -16.28 -6.07 -8.67
CA PRO A 178 -17.32 -5.05 -8.52
C PRO A 178 -16.75 -3.66 -8.21
N TRP A 179 -15.42 -3.51 -8.20
CA TRP A 179 -14.71 -2.25 -8.04
C TRP A 179 -13.56 -2.16 -9.06
N ASN A 180 -13.16 -0.93 -9.37
CA ASN A 180 -11.90 -0.66 -10.07
C ASN A 180 -10.84 -0.23 -9.05
N GLU A 181 -9.59 -0.57 -9.31
CA GLU A 181 -8.46 -0.31 -8.44
C GLU A 181 -7.42 0.52 -9.18
N TYR A 182 -6.85 1.51 -8.49
CA TYR A 182 -5.76 2.32 -9.00
C TYR A 182 -4.60 2.27 -8.02
N GLU A 183 -3.42 1.87 -8.50
CA GLU A 183 -2.18 2.00 -7.73
C GLU A 183 -1.86 3.48 -7.58
N LEU A 184 -1.51 3.91 -6.37
CA LEU A 184 -1.24 5.29 -6.00
C LEU A 184 0.18 5.41 -5.46
N MET A 185 0.91 6.43 -5.92
CA MET A 185 2.24 6.78 -5.41
C MET A 185 2.34 8.27 -5.12
N ILE A 186 2.89 8.61 -3.96
CA ILE A 186 3.10 10.00 -3.51
C ILE A 186 4.56 10.16 -3.09
N GLN A 187 5.24 11.18 -3.61
CA GLN A 187 6.58 11.57 -3.21
C GLN A 187 6.57 12.99 -2.65
N THR A 188 7.24 13.19 -1.51
CA THR A 188 7.24 14.46 -0.78
C THR A 188 8.46 14.62 0.13
N SER A 189 8.83 15.85 0.44
CA SER A 189 9.76 16.19 1.53
C SER A 189 9.05 16.63 2.82
N THR A 190 7.70 16.70 2.79
CA THR A 190 6.88 17.03 3.96
C THR A 190 6.58 15.76 4.76
N PRO A 191 6.79 15.75 6.09
CA PRO A 191 6.48 14.60 6.94
C PRO A 191 5.03 14.10 6.75
N PRO A 192 4.81 12.78 6.60
CA PRO A 192 3.47 12.22 6.39
C PRO A 192 2.47 12.53 7.51
N SER A 193 2.91 12.68 8.76
CA SER A 193 2.05 13.09 9.89
C SER A 193 1.38 14.44 9.65
N ILE A 194 2.13 15.39 9.09
CA ILE A 194 1.62 16.73 8.77
C ILE A 194 0.76 16.66 7.50
N LEU A 195 1.23 15.91 6.50
CA LEU A 195 0.59 15.82 5.21
C LEU A 195 -0.84 15.25 5.29
N PHE A 196 -1.02 14.21 6.10
CA PHE A 196 -2.28 13.47 6.21
C PHE A 196 -3.08 13.78 7.48
N ALA A 197 -2.66 14.75 8.29
CA ALA A 197 -3.34 15.11 9.54
C ALA A 197 -4.85 15.37 9.37
N ASN A 198 -5.23 16.00 8.26
CA ASN A 198 -6.61 16.37 7.94
C ASN A 198 -7.11 15.77 6.62
N PHE A 199 -6.41 14.78 6.07
CA PHE A 199 -6.82 14.11 4.84
C PHE A 199 -7.46 12.77 5.19
N HIS A 200 -8.75 12.66 4.88
CA HIS A 200 -9.53 11.46 5.10
C HIS A 200 -10.21 11.06 3.80
N GLU A 201 -9.94 9.84 3.34
CA GLU A 201 -10.55 9.25 2.16
C GLU A 201 -10.71 7.74 2.40
N PRO A 202 -11.90 7.27 2.82
CA PRO A 202 -12.16 5.86 3.11
C PRO A 202 -11.95 4.92 1.94
N ALA A 203 -11.90 5.44 0.71
CA ALA A 203 -11.62 4.66 -0.49
C ALA A 203 -10.12 4.52 -0.80
N VAL A 204 -9.23 5.16 -0.03
CA VAL A 204 -7.77 5.06 -0.18
C VAL A 204 -7.19 4.18 0.93
N ARG A 205 -6.27 3.29 0.57
CA ARG A 205 -5.47 2.50 1.51
C ARG A 205 -4.01 2.63 1.17
N PHE A 206 -3.18 2.95 2.16
CA PHE A 206 -1.74 2.90 2.02
C PHE A 206 -1.24 1.53 2.47
N GLN A 207 -0.34 0.94 1.69
CA GLN A 207 0.31 -0.32 2.05
C GLN A 207 1.80 -0.14 2.35
N TYR A 208 2.38 1.01 1.98
CA TYR A 208 3.79 1.30 2.14
C TYR A 208 4.01 2.79 2.46
N ALA A 209 4.90 3.03 3.42
CA ALA A 209 5.48 4.32 3.70
C ALA A 209 7.00 4.14 3.85
N GLY A 210 7.77 4.90 3.08
CA GLY A 210 9.22 4.94 3.10
C GLY A 210 9.73 6.31 3.51
N ILE A 211 10.82 6.34 4.26
CA ILE A 211 11.59 7.53 4.59
C ILE A 211 13.05 7.27 4.23
N LYS A 212 13.69 8.23 3.56
CA LYS A 212 15.07 8.13 3.10
C LYS A 212 15.84 9.40 3.42
N LEU A 213 17.06 9.26 3.92
CA LEU A 213 17.97 10.37 4.16
C LEU A 213 18.86 10.59 2.92
N GLU A 214 18.61 11.67 2.19
CA GLU A 214 19.39 12.07 1.02
C GLU A 214 19.88 13.51 1.21
N GLU A 215 21.20 13.72 1.06
CA GLU A 215 21.81 15.07 1.15
C GLU A 215 21.45 15.83 2.45
N GLY A 216 21.28 15.10 3.55
CA GLY A 216 20.91 15.68 4.85
C GLY A 216 19.44 16.07 4.97
N ARG A 217 18.59 15.66 4.02
CA ARG A 217 17.14 15.88 4.03
C ARG A 217 16.40 14.55 4.01
N LEU A 218 15.23 14.53 4.66
CA LEU A 218 14.36 13.38 4.67
C LEU A 218 13.36 13.50 3.52
N ASN A 219 13.36 12.49 2.65
CA ASN A 219 12.40 12.33 1.56
C ASN A 219 11.48 11.15 1.89
N TYR A 220 10.21 11.28 1.54
CA TYR A 220 9.17 10.32 1.85
C TYR A 220 8.53 9.81 0.56
N GLU A 221 8.25 8.51 0.55
CA GLU A 221 7.50 7.84 -0.50
C GLU A 221 6.36 7.05 0.12
N ILE A 222 5.13 7.30 -0.32
CA ILE A 222 3.94 6.57 0.12
C ILE A 222 3.38 5.83 -1.08
N LYS A 223 3.07 4.55 -0.91
CA LYS A 223 2.37 3.74 -1.93
C LYS A 223 1.10 3.16 -1.35
N GLY A 224 0.10 3.12 -2.21
CA GLY A 224 -1.26 2.81 -1.86
C GLY A 224 -2.04 2.26 -3.03
N ALA A 225 -3.32 2.05 -2.79
CA ALA A 225 -4.32 1.98 -3.81
C ALA A 225 -5.53 2.84 -3.44
N PHE A 226 -6.28 3.28 -4.44
CA PHE A 226 -7.62 3.78 -4.24
C PHE A 226 -8.64 2.99 -5.05
N TYR A 227 -9.82 2.84 -4.47
CA TYR A 227 -10.87 1.96 -4.97
C TYR A 227 -12.08 2.79 -5.38
N VAL A 228 -12.68 2.44 -6.51
CA VAL A 228 -13.81 3.20 -7.07
C VAL A 228 -14.87 2.24 -7.56
N LYS A 229 -16.09 2.75 -7.70
CA LYS A 229 -17.19 1.98 -8.23
C LYS A 229 -16.88 1.51 -9.66
N ASN A 230 -17.12 0.23 -9.93
CA ASN A 230 -17.10 -0.27 -11.31
C ASN A 230 -18.43 0.14 -11.98
N ASN A 231 -18.35 0.83 -13.12
CA ASN A 231 -19.53 1.37 -13.84
C ASN A 231 -20.03 0.40 -14.91
#